data_AF-A0A1S4D3C7-F1
#
_entry.id   AF-A0A1S4D3C7-F1
#
_cell.length_a   1.000
_cell.length_b   1.000
_cell.length_c   1.000
_cell.angle_alpha   90.00
_cell.angle_beta   90.00
_cell.angle_gamma   90.00
#
_symmetry.space_group_name_H-M   'P 1'
#
loop_
_entity.id
_entity.type
_entity.pdbx_description
1 polymer ?
#
loop_
_entity_poly.entity_id
_entity_poly.type
_entity_poly.pdbx_seq_one_letter_code
_entity_poly.pdbx_strand_id
1 'polypeptide(L)'
;MGHGGYGKRKIPDAANNRNRRGPKPKSLAVDKKSKSKSKPKAKAVSIKNQMRSIERMLRKDLPPEIREVQKQKLDELKKQQELHSRLAVERKIFLHNRKVKFFERRKIERRIRRLEKQQRTSSGKAQETEISEQLAKLKEDLEYVRVSF
;
A
#
# COMPACT_ATOMS: atom_id res chain seq x y z
N MET A 1 -24.60 42.28 25.56
CA MET A 1 -23.43 42.32 24.67
C MET A 1 -23.43 41.06 23.82
N GLY A 2 -23.61 41.22 22.51
CA GLY A 2 -23.94 40.11 21.61
C GLY A 2 -22.73 39.55 20.85
N HIS A 3 -22.83 38.28 20.46
CA HIS A 3 -22.12 37.70 19.33
C HIS A 3 -22.94 36.54 18.76
N GLY A 4 -23.08 36.50 17.43
CA GLY A 4 -23.59 35.32 16.72
C GLY A 4 -24.57 35.61 15.59
N GLY A 5 -24.25 36.50 14.66
CA GLY A 5 -25.06 36.75 13.46
C GLY A 5 -25.05 35.57 12.50
N TYR A 6 -26.08 34.72 12.57
CA TYR A 6 -26.46 33.82 11.49
C TYR A 6 -27.07 34.63 10.33
N GLY A 7 -26.21 35.08 9.43
CA GLY A 7 -26.58 35.93 8.30
C GLY A 7 -26.47 35.24 6.95
N LYS A 8 -27.61 34.78 6.44
CA LYS A 8 -27.95 34.72 4.99
C LYS A 8 -27.34 33.58 4.17
N ARG A 9 -28.10 32.48 4.10
CA ARG A 9 -28.20 31.63 2.90
C ARG A 9 -28.61 32.49 1.69
N LYS A 10 -27.80 32.49 0.64
CA LYS A 10 -28.23 32.81 -0.74
C LYS A 10 -27.68 31.72 -1.65
N ILE A 11 -28.56 30.81 -2.07
CA ILE A 11 -28.38 30.02 -3.28
C ILE A 11 -28.83 30.93 -4.43
N PRO A 12 -28.05 31.03 -5.51
CA PRO A 12 -28.66 31.23 -6.81
C PRO A 12 -28.30 30.08 -7.75
N ASP A 13 -29.35 29.57 -8.38
CA ASP A 13 -29.32 28.63 -9.48
C ASP A 13 -28.32 29.05 -10.58
N ALA A 14 -27.41 28.14 -10.91
CA ALA A 14 -26.67 28.20 -12.17
C ALA A 14 -26.23 26.79 -12.58
N ALA A 15 -27.21 25.90 -12.71
CA ALA A 15 -27.13 24.78 -13.63
C ALA A 15 -27.09 25.33 -15.07
N ASN A 16 -25.92 25.80 -15.54
CA ASN A 16 -25.52 25.87 -16.95
C ASN A 16 -24.26 26.74 -17.11
N ASN A 17 -23.07 26.13 -17.08
CA ASN A 17 -22.01 26.56 -17.99
C ASN A 17 -20.90 25.50 -18.09
N ARG A 18 -21.07 24.55 -19.00
CA ARG A 18 -19.94 23.78 -19.54
C ARG A 18 -19.13 24.75 -20.40
N ASN A 19 -17.84 24.87 -20.11
CA ASN A 19 -16.84 25.75 -20.75
C ASN A 19 -16.63 27.12 -20.09
N ARG A 20 -15.66 27.17 -19.16
CA ARG A 20 -14.70 28.27 -19.07
C ARG A 20 -13.41 27.79 -18.43
N ARG A 21 -12.39 27.62 -19.26
CA ARG A 21 -10.98 27.48 -18.84
C ARG A 21 -10.56 28.81 -18.21
N GLY A 22 -10.08 28.77 -16.97
CA GLY A 22 -9.56 29.91 -16.23
C GLY A 22 -8.48 29.48 -15.23
N PRO A 23 -7.53 30.36 -14.88
CA PRO A 23 -6.12 30.00 -14.66
C PRO A 23 -5.82 29.54 -13.23
N LYS A 24 -5.05 28.44 -13.11
CA LYS A 24 -4.60 27.88 -11.84
C LYS A 24 -3.49 28.74 -11.22
N PRO A 25 -3.57 29.15 -9.94
CA PRO A 25 -2.52 29.92 -9.28
C PRO A 25 -1.30 29.05 -8.97
N LYS A 26 -0.13 29.68 -9.08
CA LYS A 26 1.21 29.13 -8.82
C LYS A 26 1.34 28.73 -7.34
N SER A 27 1.55 27.44 -7.07
CA SER A 27 2.11 26.98 -5.80
C SER A 27 3.17 25.91 -6.05
N LEU A 28 4.43 26.31 -5.88
CA LEU A 28 5.57 25.51 -5.45
C LEU A 28 5.79 24.18 -6.20
N ALA A 29 6.32 24.29 -7.42
CA ALA A 29 6.95 23.17 -8.09
C ALA A 29 8.25 22.81 -7.36
N VAL A 30 8.24 21.68 -6.65
CA VAL A 30 9.47 21.02 -6.19
C VAL A 30 10.24 20.57 -7.43
N ASP A 31 11.38 21.19 -7.67
CA ASP A 31 12.33 20.86 -8.73
C ASP A 31 12.77 19.39 -8.64
N LYS A 32 12.08 18.50 -9.37
CA LYS A 32 12.62 17.18 -9.73
C LYS A 32 13.61 17.35 -10.88
N LYS A 33 14.73 17.99 -10.59
CA LYS A 33 15.86 18.14 -11.52
C LYS A 33 16.94 17.11 -11.19
N SER A 34 16.76 15.88 -11.68
CA SER A 34 17.85 14.96 -12.06
C SER A 34 17.33 13.64 -12.64
N LYS A 35 16.45 13.69 -13.65
CA LYS A 35 16.48 12.64 -14.68
C LYS A 35 17.35 13.16 -15.80
N SER A 36 18.63 12.78 -15.72
CA SER A 36 19.62 12.99 -16.76
C SER A 36 19.03 12.63 -18.13
N LYS A 37 19.26 13.51 -19.10
CA LYS A 37 19.06 13.27 -20.53
C LYS A 37 20.01 12.14 -20.97
N SER A 38 19.66 10.91 -20.64
CA SER A 38 20.18 9.72 -21.30
C SER A 38 19.05 9.18 -22.18
N LYS A 39 19.40 8.76 -23.40
CA LYS A 39 18.50 8.16 -24.40
C LYS A 39 17.37 7.36 -23.74
N PRO A 40 16.11 7.42 -24.23
CA PRO A 40 15.06 6.59 -23.66
C PRO A 40 15.52 5.15 -23.70
N LYS A 41 15.87 4.57 -22.55
CA LYS A 41 16.16 3.14 -22.43
C LYS A 41 14.96 2.45 -23.06
N ALA A 42 15.18 1.73 -24.17
CA ALA A 42 14.13 1.05 -24.90
C ALA A 42 13.26 0.33 -23.86
N LYS A 43 11.96 0.68 -23.81
CA LYS A 43 11.06 0.19 -22.77
C LYS A 43 11.15 -1.34 -22.81
N ALA A 44 11.69 -1.95 -21.76
CA ALA A 44 11.76 -3.39 -21.68
C ALA A 44 10.35 -3.94 -21.95
N VAL A 45 10.25 -4.79 -22.97
CA VAL A 45 8.98 -5.34 -23.42
C VAL A 45 8.34 -6.05 -22.22
N SER A 46 7.07 -5.73 -21.92
CA SER A 46 6.35 -6.32 -20.78
C SER A 46 6.43 -7.85 -20.82
N ILE A 47 6.57 -8.52 -19.67
CA ILE A 47 6.63 -9.98 -19.54
C ILE A 47 5.49 -10.67 -20.33
N LYS A 48 4.27 -10.13 -20.26
CA LYS A 48 3.11 -10.63 -21.02
C LYS A 48 3.29 -10.50 -22.54
N ASN A 49 4.01 -9.50 -23.01
CA ASN A 49 4.33 -9.35 -24.44
C ASN A 49 5.41 -10.34 -24.84
N GLN A 50 6.41 -10.58 -23.99
CA GLN A 50 7.47 -11.56 -24.23
C GLN A 50 6.88 -12.98 -24.33
N MET A 51 6.00 -13.36 -23.40
CA MET A 51 5.26 -14.63 -23.45
C MET A 51 4.47 -14.78 -24.76
N ARG A 52 3.65 -13.78 -25.11
CA ARG A 52 2.85 -13.79 -26.35
C ARG A 52 3.73 -13.87 -27.60
N SER A 53 4.90 -13.25 -27.59
CA SER A 53 5.86 -13.31 -28.71
C SER A 53 6.41 -14.72 -28.88
N ILE A 54 6.81 -15.37 -27.79
CA ILE A 54 7.35 -16.73 -27.80
C ILE A 54 6.27 -17.74 -28.18
N GLU A 55 5.06 -17.61 -27.62
CA GLU A 55 3.91 -18.45 -28.01
C GLU A 55 3.60 -18.36 -29.50
N ARG A 56 3.66 -17.16 -30.08
CA ARG A 56 3.48 -16.97 -31.54
C ARG A 56 4.62 -17.60 -32.34
N MET A 57 5.86 -17.57 -31.85
CA MET A 57 6.98 -18.25 -32.50
C MET A 57 6.80 -19.77 -32.47
N LEU A 58 6.37 -20.33 -31.34
CA LEU A 58 6.15 -21.78 -31.18
C LEU A 58 5.01 -22.34 -32.05
N ARG A 59 4.12 -21.48 -32.56
CA ARG A 59 3.08 -21.84 -33.55
C ARG A 59 3.63 -21.98 -34.98
N LYS A 60 4.85 -21.51 -35.25
CA LYS A 60 5.52 -21.66 -36.55
C LYS A 60 6.36 -22.94 -36.57
N ASP A 61 6.73 -23.36 -37.76
CA ASP A 61 7.67 -24.47 -37.94
C ASP A 61 9.09 -23.99 -37.60
N LEU A 62 9.54 -24.37 -36.41
CA LEU A 62 10.89 -24.13 -35.90
C LEU A 62 11.64 -25.47 -35.78
N PRO A 63 12.98 -25.45 -35.98
CA PRO A 63 13.84 -26.57 -35.65
C PRO A 63 13.62 -27.05 -34.20
N PRO A 64 13.72 -28.37 -33.93
CA PRO A 64 13.38 -28.95 -32.64
C PRO A 64 14.20 -28.36 -31.50
N GLU A 65 15.50 -28.10 -31.72
CA GLU A 65 16.39 -27.50 -30.71
C GLU A 65 15.93 -26.11 -30.29
N ILE A 66 15.62 -25.24 -31.26
CA ILE A 66 15.15 -23.87 -30.98
C ILE A 66 13.78 -23.91 -30.30
N ARG A 67 12.93 -24.86 -30.70
CA ARG A 67 11.61 -25.07 -30.09
C ARG A 67 11.73 -25.39 -28.59
N GLU A 68 12.64 -26.27 -28.20
CA GLU A 68 12.83 -26.62 -26.79
C GLU A 68 13.37 -25.43 -25.97
N VAL A 69 14.35 -24.69 -26.49
CA VAL A 69 14.86 -23.48 -25.81
C VAL A 69 13.76 -22.43 -25.61
N GLN A 70 12.91 -22.22 -26.62
CA GLN A 70 11.81 -21.27 -26.53
C GLN A 70 10.72 -21.73 -25.55
N LYS A 71 10.44 -23.04 -25.45
CA LYS A 71 9.54 -23.60 -24.44
C LYS A 71 10.08 -23.39 -23.02
N GLN A 72 11.35 -23.70 -22.77
CA GLN A 72 11.98 -23.47 -21.48
C GLN A 72 11.88 -22.00 -21.05
N LYS A 73 12.21 -21.08 -21.98
CA LYS A 73 12.08 -19.64 -21.74
C LYS A 73 10.64 -19.21 -21.48
N LEU A 74 9.66 -19.79 -22.17
CA LEU A 74 8.25 -19.51 -21.93
C LEU A 74 7.85 -19.93 -20.50
N ASP A 75 8.33 -21.08 -20.04
CA ASP A 75 8.02 -21.58 -18.70
C ASP A 75 8.67 -20.74 -17.60
N GLU A 76 9.89 -20.26 -17.80
CA GLU A 76 10.51 -19.27 -16.91
C GLU A 76 9.69 -17.98 -16.81
N LEU A 77 9.22 -17.44 -17.94
CA LEU A 77 8.40 -16.23 -17.96
C LEU A 77 7.03 -16.45 -17.30
N LYS A 78 6.45 -17.65 -17.42
CA LYS A 78 5.22 -18.02 -16.70
C LYS A 78 5.43 -18.01 -15.19
N LYS A 79 6.51 -18.64 -14.70
CA LYS A 79 6.87 -18.62 -13.27
C LYS A 79 7.05 -17.19 -12.75
N GLN A 80 7.73 -16.33 -13.52
CA GLN A 80 7.85 -14.91 -13.18
C GLN A 80 6.49 -14.20 -13.13
N GLN A 81 5.62 -14.45 -14.10
CA GLN A 81 4.28 -13.86 -14.16
C GLN A 81 3.40 -14.30 -12.98
N GLU A 82 3.51 -15.55 -12.54
CA GLU A 82 2.81 -16.07 -11.36
C GLU A 82 3.29 -15.37 -10.08
N LEU A 83 4.61 -15.26 -9.89
CA LEU A 83 5.19 -14.53 -8.75
C LEU A 83 4.71 -13.07 -8.71
N HIS A 84 4.74 -12.38 -9.85
CA HIS A 84 4.21 -11.01 -9.94
C HIS A 84 2.72 -10.91 -9.60
N SER A 85 1.93 -11.90 -10.02
CA SER A 85 0.49 -11.94 -9.74
C SER A 85 0.23 -12.17 -8.26
N ARG A 86 0.97 -13.08 -7.64
CA ARG A 86 0.94 -13.35 -6.19
C ARG A 86 1.31 -12.09 -5.38
N LEU A 87 2.44 -11.46 -5.71
CA LEU A 87 2.89 -10.24 -5.03
C LEU A 87 1.89 -9.09 -5.18
N ALA A 88 1.19 -9.00 -6.33
CA ALA A 88 0.17 -7.98 -6.53
C ALA A 88 -1.06 -8.20 -5.62
N VAL A 89 -1.48 -9.46 -5.42
CA VAL A 89 -2.55 -9.82 -4.49
C VAL A 89 -2.13 -9.53 -3.05
N GLU A 90 -0.93 -9.96 -2.64
CA GLU A 90 -0.37 -9.69 -1.31
C GLU A 90 -0.29 -8.18 -1.04
N ARG A 91 0.17 -7.39 -2.02
CA ARG A 91 0.19 -5.93 -1.91
C ARG A 91 -1.20 -5.33 -1.73
N LYS A 92 -2.23 -5.88 -2.40
CA LYS A 92 -3.61 -5.42 -2.26
C LYS A 92 -4.13 -5.68 -0.84
N ILE A 93 -3.90 -6.88 -0.31
CA ILE A 93 -4.27 -7.27 1.06
C ILE A 93 -3.53 -6.37 2.06
N PHE A 94 -2.23 -6.19 1.89
CA PHE A 94 -1.41 -5.32 2.73
C PHE A 94 -1.94 -3.89 2.77
N LEU A 95 -2.22 -3.29 1.60
CA LEU A 95 -2.71 -1.91 1.53
C LEU A 95 -4.09 -1.74 2.16
N HIS A 96 -4.96 -2.75 2.02
CA HIS A 96 -6.28 -2.77 2.66
C HIS A 96 -6.15 -2.80 4.19
N ASN A 97 -5.32 -3.72 4.71
CA ASN A 97 -5.17 -3.93 6.15
C ASN A 97 -4.23 -2.93 6.82
N ARG A 98 -3.44 -2.14 6.06
CA ARG A 98 -2.41 -1.22 6.59
C ARG A 98 -2.94 -0.28 7.67
N LYS A 99 -4.12 0.31 7.47
CA LYS A 99 -4.70 1.27 8.41
C LYS A 99 -5.30 0.59 9.63
N VAL A 100 -6.00 -0.53 9.44
CA VAL A 100 -6.56 -1.33 10.53
C VAL A 100 -5.44 -1.78 11.47
N LYS A 101 -4.38 -2.41 10.93
CA LYS A 101 -3.21 -2.85 11.69
C LYS A 101 -2.49 -1.68 12.39
N PHE A 102 -2.38 -0.52 11.74
CA PHE A 102 -1.80 0.68 12.37
C PHE A 102 -2.58 1.13 13.61
N PHE A 103 -3.92 1.18 13.52
CA PHE A 103 -4.75 1.62 14.64
C PHE A 103 -4.75 0.60 15.78
N GLU A 104 -4.84 -0.70 15.47
CA GLU A 104 -4.77 -1.75 16.49
C GLU A 104 -3.40 -1.78 17.20
N ARG A 105 -2.30 -1.74 16.44
CA ARG A 105 -0.95 -1.62 17.00
C ARG A 105 -0.84 -0.42 17.93
N ARG A 106 -1.33 0.76 17.51
CA ARG A 106 -1.26 1.98 18.31
C ARG A 106 -2.21 1.97 19.52
N LYS A 107 -3.32 1.22 19.46
CA LYS A 107 -4.23 1.00 20.61
C LYS A 107 -3.54 0.12 21.66
N ILE A 108 -2.96 -1.00 21.23
CA ILE A 108 -2.23 -1.94 22.10
C ILE A 108 -1.02 -1.25 22.75
N GLU A 109 -0.19 -0.56 21.96
CA GLU A 109 0.98 0.18 22.50
C GLU A 109 0.60 1.22 23.55
N ARG A 110 -0.52 1.93 23.37
CA ARG A 110 -1.00 2.89 24.37
C ARG A 110 -1.51 2.20 25.62
N ARG A 111 -2.17 1.04 25.50
CA ARG A 111 -2.65 0.28 26.65
C ARG A 111 -1.48 -0.29 27.46
N ILE A 112 -0.46 -0.85 26.80
CA ILE A 112 0.80 -1.29 27.41
C ILE A 112 1.43 -0.15 28.22
N ARG A 113 1.66 1.02 27.60
CA ARG A 113 2.26 2.18 28.30
C ARG A 113 1.46 2.63 29.52
N ARG A 114 0.12 2.54 29.46
CA ARG A 114 -0.75 2.91 30.60
C ARG A 114 -0.63 1.89 31.73
N LEU A 115 -0.63 0.60 31.42
CA LEU A 115 -0.48 -0.47 32.40
C LEU A 115 0.93 -0.47 33.03
N GLU A 116 1.98 -0.26 32.24
CA GLU A 116 3.35 -0.09 32.75
C GLU A 116 3.46 1.11 33.71
N LYS A 117 2.76 2.22 33.41
CA LYS A 117 2.70 3.37 34.33
C LYS A 117 1.96 3.00 35.62
N GLN A 118 0.84 2.29 35.51
CA GLN A 118 0.05 1.84 36.68
C GLN A 118 0.87 0.90 37.56
N GLN A 119 1.60 -0.05 36.97
CA GLN A 119 2.46 -1.00 37.68
C GLN A 119 3.52 -0.30 38.55
N ARG A 120 4.06 0.84 38.08
CA ARG A 120 5.04 1.64 38.84
C ARG A 120 4.44 2.37 40.05
N THR A 121 3.13 2.59 40.05
CA THR A 121 2.42 3.37 41.07
C THR A 121 1.56 2.52 42.00
N SER A 122 1.25 1.28 41.61
CA SER A 122 0.49 0.32 42.41
C SER A 122 1.37 -0.27 43.51
N SER A 123 0.83 -0.38 44.74
CA SER A 123 1.56 -0.90 45.91
C SER A 123 0.97 -2.21 46.45
N GLY A 124 0.22 -2.96 45.63
CA GLY A 124 -0.50 -4.16 46.04
C GLY A 124 -0.12 -5.37 45.18
N LYS A 125 0.38 -6.44 45.80
CA LYS A 125 0.84 -7.68 45.12
C LYS A 125 -0.22 -8.29 44.19
N ALA A 126 -1.49 -8.32 44.60
CA ALA A 126 -2.58 -8.85 43.77
C ALA A 126 -2.86 -7.98 42.52
N GLN A 127 -2.74 -6.66 42.65
CA GLN A 127 -2.88 -5.75 41.50
C GLN A 127 -1.68 -5.86 40.55
N GLU A 128 -0.47 -6.07 41.09
CA GLU A 128 0.73 -6.28 40.29
C GLU A 128 0.66 -7.56 39.45
N THR A 129 0.15 -8.66 40.01
CA THR A 129 -0.03 -9.93 39.29
C THR A 129 -1.04 -9.76 38.15
N GLU A 130 -2.21 -9.16 38.40
CA GLU A 130 -3.22 -8.92 37.37
C GLU A 130 -2.70 -8.01 36.25
N ILE A 131 -1.95 -6.94 36.58
CA ILE A 131 -1.36 -6.05 35.60
C ILE A 131 -0.31 -6.79 34.75
N SER A 132 0.48 -7.68 35.36
CA SER A 132 1.50 -8.46 34.65
C SER A 132 0.90 -9.42 33.63
N GLU A 133 -0.20 -10.09 33.96
CA GLU A 133 -0.94 -10.98 33.06
C GLU A 133 -1.54 -10.20 31.89
N GLN A 134 -2.16 -9.04 32.16
CA GLN A 134 -2.68 -8.16 31.11
C GLN A 134 -1.58 -7.65 30.18
N LEU A 135 -0.39 -7.35 30.72
CA LEU A 135 0.76 -6.93 29.92
C LEU A 135 1.29 -8.07 29.04
N ALA A 136 1.34 -9.30 29.55
CA ALA A 136 1.76 -10.47 28.76
C ALA A 136 0.83 -10.67 27.55
N LYS A 137 -0.49 -10.66 27.76
CA LYS A 137 -1.48 -10.79 26.70
C LYS A 137 -1.38 -9.69 25.64
N LEU A 138 -1.20 -8.44 26.05
CA LEU A 138 -1.07 -7.32 25.11
C LEU A 138 0.24 -7.37 24.31
N LYS A 139 1.30 -7.95 24.84
CA LYS A 139 2.55 -8.17 24.10
C LYS A 139 2.35 -9.21 23.00
N GLU A 140 1.66 -10.30 23.31
CA GLU A 140 1.25 -11.30 22.32
C GLU A 140 0.37 -10.70 21.21
N ASP A 141 -0.66 -9.92 21.58
CA ASP A 141 -1.53 -9.22 20.62
C ASP A 141 -0.72 -8.28 19.69
N LEU A 142 0.29 -7.60 20.25
CA LEU A 142 1.16 -6.69 19.50
C LEU A 142 2.05 -7.43 18.50
N GLU A 143 2.56 -8.61 18.86
CA GLU A 143 3.30 -9.48 17.96
C GLU A 143 2.40 -10.00 16.84
N TYR A 144 1.19 -10.44 17.18
CA TYR A 144 0.20 -10.89 16.20
C TYR A 144 -0.10 -9.81 15.15
N VAL A 145 -0.30 -8.55 15.57
CA VAL A 145 -0.56 -7.43 14.64
C VAL A 145 0.67 -7.07 13.79
N ARG A 146 1.89 -7.31 14.28
CA ARG A 146 3.14 -7.04 13.55
C ARG A 146 3.46 -8.13 12.52
N VAL A 147 3.25 -9.38 12.87
CA VAL A 147 3.69 -10.56 12.10
C VAL A 147 2.61 -11.05 11.16
N SER A 148 1.32 -10.90 11.48
CA SER A 148 0.26 -11.27 10.54
C SER A 148 0.38 -10.44 9.27
N PHE A 149 0.42 -11.12 8.12
CA PHE A 149 0.56 -10.54 6.78
C PHE A 149 -0.77 -10.01 6.22
#